data_AF-A0A9R1QD69-F1
#
_entry.id   AF-A0A9R1QD69-F1
#
_cell.length_a   1.000
_cell.length_b   1.000
_cell.length_c   1.000
_cell.angle_alpha   90.00
_cell.angle_beta   90.00
_cell.angle_gamma   90.00
#
_symmetry.space_group_name_H-M   'P 1'
#
loop_
_entity.id
_entity.type
_entity.pdbx_description
1 polymer ?
#
loop_
_entity_poly.entity_id
_entity_poly.type
_entity_poly.pdbx_seq_one_letter_code
_entity_poly.pdbx_strand_id
1 'polypeptide(L)'
;MDRLLTDGVDEDESNVLEKKIKKLVDLYYLALDAPKAGSKINVPAELTAKKYPHYMDRKESYHSTSILGKIYDEAEKKQSEKVEPVEISLDPRFTERAASSGYKEETDLKFKELYQKYKYMLYDAAEFEQTQRNLDEVFDEACTIYQIVYEKAARFKKAGRCNFVWNVAGRALCRFYSLEAEGDKVLVPLTVARNLTKKRRR
;
A
#
# COMPACT_ATOMS: atom_id res chain seq x y z
N MET A 1 -6.66 1.41 -22.56
CA MET A 1 -6.09 2.49 -21.72
C MET A 1 -4.57 2.39 -21.71
N ASP A 2 -3.98 1.30 -21.20
CA ASP A 2 -2.51 1.13 -21.16
C ASP A 2 -1.82 1.28 -22.54
N ARG A 3 -2.36 0.62 -23.58
CA ARG A 3 -1.87 0.74 -24.97
C ARG A 3 -1.83 2.18 -25.51
N LEU A 4 -2.70 3.07 -25.02
CA LEU A 4 -2.68 4.49 -25.45
C LEU A 4 -1.44 5.23 -24.92
N LEU A 5 -0.84 4.71 -23.84
CA LEU A 5 0.28 5.28 -23.12
C LEU A 5 1.61 4.59 -23.47
N THR A 6 1.62 3.68 -24.44
CA THR A 6 2.83 3.03 -24.93
C THR A 6 3.38 3.75 -26.14
N ASP A 7 4.69 4.01 -26.16
CA ASP A 7 5.37 4.63 -27.30
C ASP A 7 5.22 3.77 -28.57
N GLY A 8 4.91 4.40 -29.71
CA GLY A 8 4.81 3.74 -31.02
C GLY A 8 3.40 3.33 -31.47
N VAL A 9 2.34 3.90 -30.88
CA VAL A 9 0.97 3.76 -31.40
C VAL A 9 0.69 4.83 -32.43
N ASP A 10 0.19 4.42 -33.59
CA ASP A 10 -0.17 5.31 -34.69
C ASP A 10 -1.38 6.20 -34.32
N GLU A 11 -1.49 7.39 -34.92
CA GLU A 11 -2.57 8.34 -34.62
C GLU A 11 -3.95 7.74 -34.91
N ASP A 12 -4.08 6.93 -35.95
CA ASP A 12 -5.32 6.26 -36.30
C ASP A 12 -5.73 5.20 -35.25
N GLU A 13 -4.76 4.41 -34.77
CA GLU A 13 -4.98 3.46 -33.68
C GLU A 13 -5.36 4.18 -32.38
N SER A 14 -4.68 5.30 -32.09
CA SER A 14 -4.94 6.16 -30.93
C SER A 14 -6.37 6.71 -30.95
N ASN A 15 -6.81 7.25 -32.09
CA ASN A 15 -8.16 7.78 -32.30
C ASN A 15 -9.25 6.70 -32.13
N VAL A 16 -9.00 5.47 -32.61
CA VAL A 16 -9.91 4.33 -32.42
C VAL A 16 -9.94 3.91 -30.95
N LEU A 17 -8.80 3.85 -30.28
CA LEU A 17 -8.70 3.53 -28.86
C LEU A 17 -9.40 4.57 -27.99
N GLU A 18 -9.26 5.86 -28.30
CA GLU A 18 -9.92 6.95 -27.58
C GLU A 18 -11.45 6.83 -27.67
N LYS A 19 -11.98 6.58 -28.88
CA LYS A 19 -13.41 6.33 -29.09
C LYS A 19 -13.91 5.11 -28.30
N LYS A 20 -13.12 4.04 -28.24
CA LYS A 20 -13.46 2.85 -27.45
C LYS A 20 -13.43 3.13 -25.95
N ILE A 21 -12.47 3.92 -25.47
CA ILE A 21 -12.36 4.31 -24.06
C ILE A 21 -13.57 5.16 -23.66
N LYS A 22 -13.96 6.16 -24.46
CA LYS A 22 -15.17 6.97 -24.19
C LYS A 22 -16.42 6.11 -24.05
N LYS A 23 -16.66 5.18 -24.99
CA LYS A 23 -17.78 4.24 -24.92
C LYS A 23 -17.75 3.34 -23.68
N LEU A 24 -16.56 2.90 -23.25
CA LEU A 24 -16.40 2.10 -22.02
C LEU A 24 -16.68 2.92 -20.76
N VAL A 25 -16.29 4.20 -20.74
CA VAL A 25 -16.60 5.11 -19.65
C VAL A 25 -18.11 5.35 -19.55
N ASP A 26 -18.78 5.58 -20.67
CA ASP A 26 -20.24 5.72 -20.71
C ASP A 26 -20.93 4.45 -20.18
N LEU A 27 -20.50 3.27 -20.64
CA LEU A 27 -21.01 1.98 -20.15
C LEU A 27 -20.76 1.79 -18.65
N TYR A 28 -19.62 2.24 -18.13
CA TYR A 28 -19.29 2.17 -16.72
C TYR A 28 -20.26 3.00 -15.87
N TYR A 29 -20.52 4.25 -16.26
CA TYR A 29 -21.49 5.09 -15.55
C TYR A 29 -22.91 4.53 -15.63
N LEU A 30 -23.32 4.02 -16.79
CA LEU A 30 -24.59 3.30 -16.91
C LEU A 30 -24.66 2.08 -15.97
N ALA A 31 -23.54 1.37 -15.79
CA ALA A 31 -23.45 0.22 -14.86
C ALA A 31 -23.52 0.58 -13.39
N LEU A 32 -23.10 1.78 -12.99
CA LEU A 32 -23.28 2.26 -11.64
C LEU A 32 -24.76 2.54 -11.31
N ASP A 33 -25.54 2.99 -12.29
CA ASP A 33 -26.96 3.30 -12.13
C ASP A 33 -27.90 2.14 -12.46
N ALA A 34 -27.44 1.14 -13.22
CA ALA A 34 -28.17 -0.07 -13.57
C ALA A 34 -28.85 -0.80 -12.37
N PRO A 35 -28.24 -0.94 -11.18
CA PRO A 35 -28.88 -1.54 -10.02
C PRO A 35 -30.12 -0.76 -9.55
N LYS A 36 -30.16 0.56 -9.75
CA LYS A 36 -31.31 1.41 -9.39
C LYS A 36 -32.47 1.25 -10.37
N ALA A 37 -32.17 0.89 -11.62
CA ALA A 37 -33.13 0.72 -12.71
C ALA A 37 -33.47 -0.75 -13.01
N GLY A 38 -32.92 -1.71 -12.25
CA GLY A 38 -33.12 -3.14 -12.46
C GLY A 38 -32.60 -3.69 -13.80
N SER A 39 -31.76 -2.92 -14.49
CA SER A 39 -31.29 -3.22 -15.86
C SER A 39 -29.98 -3.98 -15.85
N LYS A 40 -29.81 -4.96 -16.75
CA LYS A 40 -28.53 -5.65 -16.95
C LYS A 40 -27.78 -5.03 -18.12
N ILE A 41 -26.55 -4.60 -17.89
CA ILE A 41 -25.70 -4.02 -18.94
C ILE A 41 -24.76 -5.07 -19.48
N ASN A 42 -24.74 -5.19 -20.80
CA ASN A 42 -23.85 -6.09 -21.53
C ASN A 42 -22.74 -5.27 -22.19
N VAL A 43 -21.49 -5.73 -22.09
CA VAL A 43 -20.34 -5.07 -22.72
C VAL A 43 -20.13 -5.69 -24.11
N PRO A 44 -20.23 -4.92 -25.20
CA PRO A 44 -20.01 -5.43 -26.55
C PRO A 44 -18.61 -6.04 -26.73
N ALA A 45 -18.52 -7.14 -27.49
CA ALA A 45 -17.26 -7.84 -27.78
C ALA A 45 -16.22 -6.99 -28.53
N GLU A 46 -16.64 -5.89 -29.18
CA GLU A 46 -15.72 -4.97 -29.84
C GLU A 46 -14.92 -4.07 -28.87
N LEU A 47 -15.46 -3.92 -27.66
CA LEU A 47 -14.88 -3.15 -26.55
C LEU A 47 -14.03 -4.02 -25.63
N THR A 48 -14.06 -5.34 -25.79
CA THR A 48 -13.20 -6.24 -25.02
C THR A 48 -11.78 -6.23 -25.59
N ALA A 49 -10.81 -6.16 -24.69
CA ALA A 49 -9.40 -6.19 -25.07
C ALA A 49 -9.00 -7.60 -25.51
N LYS A 50 -8.31 -7.71 -26.65
CA LYS A 50 -7.77 -8.98 -27.15
C LYS A 50 -6.46 -9.35 -26.44
N LYS A 51 -5.54 -8.37 -26.38
CA LYS A 51 -4.25 -8.49 -25.68
C LYS A 51 -4.22 -7.63 -24.42
N TYR A 52 -3.51 -8.10 -23.41
CA TYR A 52 -3.39 -7.47 -22.10
C TYR A 52 -1.94 -7.08 -21.81
N PRO A 53 -1.69 -6.07 -20.98
CA PRO A 53 -0.34 -5.80 -20.50
C PRO A 53 0.23 -7.00 -19.74
N HIS A 54 1.53 -7.23 -19.83
CA HIS A 54 2.22 -8.35 -19.19
C HIS A 54 2.00 -8.40 -17.68
N TYR A 55 1.90 -7.25 -17.01
CA TYR A 55 1.64 -7.14 -15.58
C TYR A 55 0.27 -7.65 -15.11
N MET A 56 -0.65 -8.00 -16.02
CA MET A 56 -1.97 -8.55 -15.67
C MET A 56 -2.01 -10.08 -15.62
N ASP A 57 -0.89 -10.77 -15.91
CA ASP A 57 -0.76 -12.23 -15.87
C ASP A 57 -1.86 -12.98 -16.66
N ARG A 58 -2.10 -12.54 -17.91
CA ARG A 58 -3.08 -13.15 -18.82
C ARG A 58 -2.42 -13.85 -20.00
N LYS A 59 -3.10 -14.86 -20.55
CA LYS A 59 -2.61 -15.74 -21.64
C LYS A 59 -2.25 -15.01 -22.94
N GLU A 60 -2.89 -13.87 -23.23
CA GLU A 60 -2.53 -13.01 -24.36
C GLU A 60 -1.96 -11.70 -23.83
N SER A 61 -0.63 -11.64 -23.71
CA SER A 61 0.07 -10.48 -23.16
C SER A 61 0.98 -9.76 -24.17
N TYR A 62 1.20 -8.47 -23.93
CA TYR A 62 2.26 -7.68 -24.56
C TYR A 62 3.09 -7.00 -23.49
N HIS A 63 4.36 -6.74 -23.78
CA HIS A 63 5.22 -6.01 -22.87
C HIS A 63 4.92 -4.51 -22.98
N SER A 64 4.40 -3.94 -21.89
CA SER A 64 3.98 -2.55 -21.86
C SER A 64 5.15 -1.62 -21.54
N THR A 65 5.36 -0.60 -22.38
CA THR A 65 6.32 0.49 -22.14
C THR A 65 5.70 1.66 -21.37
N SER A 66 4.43 1.55 -20.97
CA SER A 66 3.75 2.55 -20.15
C SER A 66 4.40 2.66 -18.77
N ILE A 67 4.04 3.71 -18.03
CA ILE A 67 4.48 3.89 -16.64
C ILE A 67 4.11 2.66 -15.79
N LEU A 68 2.94 2.07 -16.02
CA LEU A 68 2.47 0.90 -15.26
C LEU A 68 3.31 -0.35 -15.58
N GLY A 69 3.66 -0.57 -16.85
CA GLY A 69 4.55 -1.65 -17.27
C GLY A 69 5.93 -1.52 -16.62
N LYS A 70 6.53 -0.33 -16.69
CA LYS A 70 7.85 -0.05 -16.10
C LYS A 70 7.89 -0.28 -14.58
N ILE A 71 6.83 0.14 -13.86
CA ILE A 71 6.72 -0.10 -12.41
C ILE A 71 6.67 -1.60 -12.10
N TYR A 72 5.95 -2.38 -12.90
CA TYR A 72 5.83 -3.82 -12.71
C TYR A 72 7.15 -4.55 -12.94
N ASP A 73 7.86 -4.24 -14.03
CA ASP A 73 9.15 -4.87 -14.33
C ASP A 73 10.20 -4.60 -13.24
N GLU A 74 10.20 -3.38 -12.72
CA GLU A 74 11.08 -2.99 -11.63
C GLU A 74 10.74 -3.74 -10.33
N ALA A 75 9.46 -4.07 -10.11
CA ALA A 75 9.01 -4.87 -8.99
C ALA A 75 9.39 -6.36 -9.14
N GLU A 76 9.17 -6.98 -10.30
CA GLU A 76 9.53 -8.39 -10.54
C GLU A 76 11.03 -8.63 -10.44
N LYS A 77 11.86 -7.79 -11.07
CA LYS A 77 13.34 -7.90 -11.05
C LYS A 77 13.91 -7.93 -9.63
N LYS A 78 13.18 -7.30 -8.71
CA LYS A 78 13.56 -7.16 -7.33
C LYS A 78 13.29 -8.45 -6.55
N GLN A 79 12.24 -9.21 -6.87
CA GLN A 79 11.83 -10.36 -6.04
C GLN A 79 12.79 -11.57 -6.01
N SER A 80 13.75 -11.67 -6.94
CA SER A 80 14.63 -12.85 -7.05
C SER A 80 15.81 -12.91 -6.06
N GLU A 81 16.20 -11.81 -5.40
CA GLU A 81 17.35 -11.77 -4.48
C GLU A 81 16.93 -11.89 -2.99
N LYS A 82 17.65 -12.67 -2.17
CA LYS A 82 17.21 -13.26 -0.88
C LYS A 82 18.10 -12.76 0.28
N VAL A 83 17.52 -12.27 1.39
CA VAL A 83 18.26 -11.87 2.62
C VAL A 83 17.54 -12.40 3.86
N GLU A 84 18.30 -12.78 4.89
CA GLU A 84 17.82 -13.45 6.12
C GLU A 84 17.17 -12.51 7.16
N PRO A 85 16.20 -12.99 7.97
CA PRO A 85 15.39 -12.16 8.85
C PRO A 85 16.01 -11.95 10.24
N VAL A 86 15.77 -10.78 10.84
CA VAL A 86 16.04 -10.49 12.26
C VAL A 86 14.76 -10.72 13.07
N GLU A 87 14.84 -11.50 14.14
CA GLU A 87 13.70 -11.78 15.03
C GLU A 87 13.50 -10.69 16.08
N ILE A 88 12.31 -10.11 16.11
CA ILE A 88 11.86 -9.22 17.19
C ILE A 88 10.63 -9.87 17.82
N SER A 89 10.74 -10.23 19.11
CA SER A 89 9.70 -10.91 19.85
C SER A 89 8.55 -9.96 20.19
N LEU A 90 7.44 -10.04 19.45
CA LEU A 90 6.22 -9.34 19.81
C LEU A 90 5.53 -9.98 21.01
N ASP A 91 4.97 -9.12 21.87
CA ASP A 91 4.22 -9.52 23.06
C ASP A 91 3.05 -10.49 22.70
N PRO A 92 2.84 -11.58 23.48
CA PRO A 92 1.78 -12.56 23.29
C PRO A 92 0.36 -11.96 23.16
N ARG A 93 0.08 -10.82 23.78
CA ARG A 93 -1.22 -10.13 23.67
C ARG A 93 -1.54 -9.66 22.26
N PHE A 94 -0.54 -9.53 21.39
CA PHE A 94 -0.71 -9.28 19.95
C PHE A 94 -0.94 -10.55 19.12
N THR A 95 -0.70 -11.72 19.71
CA THR A 95 -0.90 -13.03 19.06
C THR A 95 -2.23 -13.69 19.42
N GLU A 96 -2.79 -13.34 20.57
CA GLU A 96 -3.96 -14.04 21.10
C GLU A 96 -5.24 -13.78 20.29
N ARG A 97 -5.98 -14.87 20.08
CA ARG A 97 -7.21 -14.91 19.28
C ARG A 97 -8.30 -14.08 19.95
N ALA A 98 -9.09 -13.43 19.11
CA ALA A 98 -10.41 -12.96 19.48
C ALA A 98 -11.21 -14.13 20.08
N ALA A 99 -11.56 -14.03 21.37
CA ALA A 99 -12.78 -14.57 21.94
C ALA A 99 -12.83 -14.30 23.47
N SER A 100 -13.55 -13.27 23.87
CA SER A 100 -14.59 -13.41 24.91
C SER A 100 -15.43 -12.12 24.97
N SER A 101 -16.67 -12.27 24.53
CA SER A 101 -17.74 -11.30 24.67
C SER A 101 -18.02 -11.05 26.16
N GLY A 102 -17.62 -9.89 26.68
CA GLY A 102 -17.96 -9.46 28.05
C GLY A 102 -17.12 -8.31 28.63
N TYR A 103 -15.89 -8.10 28.14
CA TYR A 103 -14.90 -7.22 28.80
C TYR A 103 -14.47 -6.01 27.96
N LYS A 104 -15.40 -5.26 27.34
CA LYS A 104 -15.03 -4.22 26.37
C LYS A 104 -14.37 -2.97 26.97
N GLU A 105 -14.63 -2.60 28.22
CA GLU A 105 -14.13 -1.33 28.80
C GLU A 105 -12.75 -1.47 29.47
N GLU A 106 -12.54 -2.50 30.28
CA GLU A 106 -11.23 -2.76 30.90
C GLU A 106 -10.15 -3.12 29.87
N THR A 107 -10.53 -3.80 28.79
CA THR A 107 -9.57 -4.11 27.71
C THR A 107 -9.14 -2.85 26.99
N ASP A 108 -10.07 -1.93 26.71
CA ASP A 108 -9.80 -0.67 26.01
C ASP A 108 -8.88 0.27 26.84
N LEU A 109 -9.09 0.34 28.16
CA LEU A 109 -8.19 1.05 29.08
C LEU A 109 -6.77 0.47 29.07
N LYS A 110 -6.65 -0.85 29.16
CA LYS A 110 -5.34 -1.54 29.08
C LYS A 110 -4.66 -1.32 27.73
N PHE A 111 -5.40 -1.25 26.63
CA PHE A 111 -4.85 -0.93 25.32
C PHE A 111 -4.37 0.52 25.23
N LYS A 112 -5.09 1.48 25.82
CA LYS A 112 -4.68 2.89 25.89
C LYS A 112 -3.37 3.05 26.67
N GLU A 113 -3.27 2.45 27.86
CA GLU A 113 -2.04 2.46 28.65
C GLU A 113 -0.87 1.84 27.90
N LEU A 114 -1.13 0.75 27.19
CA LEU A 114 -0.13 0.07 26.36
C LEU A 114 0.33 0.97 25.21
N TYR A 115 -0.59 1.59 24.47
CA TYR A 115 -0.22 2.54 23.41
C TYR A 115 0.57 3.71 23.97
N GLN A 116 0.18 4.23 25.13
CA GLN A 116 0.90 5.31 25.79
C GLN A 116 2.34 4.90 26.13
N LYS A 117 2.54 3.69 26.68
CA LYS A 117 3.87 3.16 26.97
C LYS A 117 4.72 3.04 25.70
N TYR A 118 4.16 2.53 24.61
CA TYR A 118 4.88 2.43 23.33
C TYR A 118 5.15 3.80 22.69
N LYS A 119 4.26 4.77 22.84
CA LYS A 119 4.51 6.16 22.45
C LYS A 119 5.68 6.75 23.23
N TYR A 120 5.71 6.59 24.54
CA TYR A 120 6.86 7.04 25.34
C TYR A 120 8.16 6.34 24.93
N MET A 121 8.15 5.04 24.62
CA MET A 121 9.37 4.37 24.14
C MET A 121 9.85 4.89 22.78
N LEU A 122 8.93 5.24 21.87
CA LEU A 122 9.27 5.73 20.54
C LEU A 122 9.67 7.22 20.56
N TYR A 123 8.89 8.04 21.25
CA TYR A 123 8.95 9.50 21.20
C TYR A 123 9.69 10.15 22.37
N ASP A 124 9.94 9.37 23.45
CA ASP A 124 10.31 9.86 24.78
C ASP A 124 9.34 10.93 25.33
N ALA A 125 8.09 10.87 24.85
CA ALA A 125 7.06 11.85 25.12
C ALA A 125 5.66 11.23 24.99
N ALA A 126 4.66 11.94 25.50
CA ALA A 126 3.28 11.49 25.41
C ALA A 126 2.76 11.48 23.98
N GLU A 127 3.22 12.44 23.17
CA GLU A 127 2.87 12.62 21.77
C GLU A 127 4.09 13.02 20.95
N PHE A 128 4.04 12.75 19.64
CA PHE A 128 5.12 13.07 18.70
C PHE A 128 5.53 14.55 18.69
N GLU A 129 4.57 15.47 18.88
CA GLU A 129 4.82 16.92 18.87
C GLU A 129 5.70 17.39 20.04
N GLN A 130 5.80 16.58 21.08
CA GLN A 130 6.56 16.85 22.30
C GLN A 130 7.92 16.15 22.31
N THR A 131 8.24 15.41 21.25
CA THR A 131 9.51 14.70 21.12
C THR A 131 10.68 15.69 21.11
N GLN A 132 11.65 15.44 21.99
CA GLN A 132 12.98 16.06 21.94
C GLN A 132 14.04 15.17 21.30
N ARG A 133 13.67 13.93 20.94
CA ARG A 133 14.54 13.02 20.18
C ARG A 133 14.77 13.54 18.77
N ASN A 134 15.86 13.06 18.16
CA ASN A 134 16.12 13.31 16.76
C ASN A 134 14.98 12.73 15.90
N LEU A 135 14.40 13.58 15.05
CA LEU A 135 13.27 13.20 14.20
C LEU A 135 13.63 12.07 13.24
N ASP A 136 14.87 12.07 12.71
CA ASP A 136 15.34 11.03 11.78
C ASP A 136 15.33 9.64 12.45
N GLU A 137 15.81 9.53 13.69
CA GLU A 137 15.79 8.28 14.45
C GLU A 137 14.36 7.82 14.75
N VAL A 138 13.48 8.75 15.11
CA VAL A 138 12.07 8.47 15.35
C VAL A 138 11.37 7.97 14.09
N PHE A 139 11.71 8.52 12.92
CA PHE A 139 11.19 8.04 11.64
C PHE A 139 11.74 6.66 11.27
N ASP A 140 13.04 6.40 11.45
CA ASP A 140 13.66 5.09 11.25
C ASP A 140 12.99 4.00 12.12
N GLU A 141 12.75 4.31 13.40
CA GLU A 141 12.06 3.44 14.37
C GLU A 141 10.57 3.26 14.02
N ALA A 142 9.87 4.32 13.64
CA ALA A 142 8.47 4.25 13.21
C ALA A 142 8.30 3.38 11.95
N CYS A 143 9.19 3.51 10.98
CA CYS A 143 9.20 2.70 9.76
C CYS A 143 9.48 1.22 10.04
N THR A 144 10.41 0.91 10.95
CA THR A 144 10.69 -0.48 11.34
C THR A 144 9.50 -1.11 12.06
N ILE A 145 8.87 -0.41 13.00
CA ILE A 145 7.63 -0.88 13.66
C ILE A 145 6.53 -1.16 12.63
N TYR A 146 6.32 -0.27 11.66
CA TYR A 146 5.36 -0.48 10.58
C TYR A 146 5.66 -1.75 9.78
N GLN A 147 6.92 -1.95 9.39
CA GLN A 147 7.31 -3.11 8.57
C GLN A 147 7.07 -4.44 9.29
N ILE A 148 7.47 -4.54 10.55
CA ILE A 148 7.32 -5.74 11.40
C ILE A 148 5.84 -6.10 11.55
N VAL A 149 5.01 -5.10 11.92
CA VAL A 149 3.59 -5.34 12.16
C VAL A 149 2.87 -5.65 10.86
N TYR A 150 3.21 -4.98 9.76
CA TYR A 150 2.61 -5.24 8.46
C TYR A 150 2.94 -6.65 7.95
N GLU A 151 4.20 -7.08 8.07
CA GLU A 151 4.62 -8.43 7.69
C GLU A 151 3.89 -9.49 8.52
N LYS A 152 3.78 -9.28 9.83
CA LYS A 152 3.02 -10.16 10.71
C LYS A 152 1.52 -10.14 10.39
N ALA A 153 0.94 -8.98 10.10
CA ALA A 153 -0.46 -8.85 9.73
C ALA A 153 -0.75 -9.57 8.40
N ALA A 154 0.14 -9.47 7.42
CA ALA A 154 0.08 -10.17 6.14
C ALA A 154 0.17 -11.69 6.33
N ARG A 155 1.15 -12.17 7.11
CA ARG A 155 1.35 -13.60 7.40
C ARG A 155 0.14 -14.25 8.07
N PHE A 156 -0.54 -13.51 8.95
CA PHE A 156 -1.70 -14.00 9.69
C PHE A 156 -3.06 -13.56 9.11
N LYS A 157 -3.09 -12.89 7.95
CA LYS A 157 -4.29 -12.30 7.32
C LYS A 157 -5.17 -11.49 8.28
N LYS A 158 -4.54 -10.73 9.19
CA LYS A 158 -5.23 -9.93 10.23
C LYS A 158 -4.86 -8.46 10.11
N ALA A 159 -5.50 -7.77 9.16
CA ALA A 159 -5.29 -6.34 8.91
C ALA A 159 -5.57 -5.45 10.15
N GLY A 160 -6.48 -5.87 11.04
CA GLY A 160 -6.78 -5.16 12.28
C GLY A 160 -5.57 -4.97 13.22
N ARG A 161 -4.51 -5.76 13.06
CA ARG A 161 -3.26 -5.61 13.83
C ARG A 161 -2.47 -4.36 13.43
N CYS A 162 -2.68 -3.83 12.22
CA CYS A 162 -2.05 -2.60 11.77
C CYS A 162 -2.55 -1.36 12.54
N ASN A 163 -3.70 -1.46 13.24
CA ASN A 163 -4.24 -0.36 14.05
C ASN A 163 -3.26 0.08 15.14
N PHE A 164 -2.48 -0.85 15.69
CA PHE A 164 -1.44 -0.53 16.67
C PHE A 164 -0.40 0.44 16.14
N VAL A 165 0.10 0.20 14.92
CA VAL A 165 1.12 1.06 14.30
C VAL A 165 0.55 2.46 14.08
N TRP A 166 -0.69 2.54 13.59
CA TRP A 166 -1.32 3.83 13.36
C TRP A 166 -1.56 4.60 14.67
N ASN A 167 -1.88 3.92 15.77
CA ASN A 167 -2.06 4.54 17.08
C ASN A 167 -0.75 5.01 17.74
N VAL A 168 0.35 4.26 17.56
CA VAL A 168 1.65 4.58 18.18
C VAL A 168 2.51 5.45 17.26
N ALA A 169 2.79 4.98 16.04
CA ALA A 169 3.74 5.55 15.09
C ALA A 169 3.09 6.40 13.98
N GLY A 170 1.76 6.42 13.89
CA GLY A 170 1.05 7.03 12.76
C GLY A 170 1.34 8.52 12.56
N ARG A 171 1.48 9.29 13.65
CA ARG A 171 1.80 10.72 13.56
C ARG A 171 3.19 10.97 12.97
N ALA A 172 4.19 10.22 13.41
CA ALA A 172 5.55 10.30 12.88
C ALA A 172 5.59 9.90 11.40
N LEU A 173 4.92 8.80 11.02
CA LEU A 173 4.82 8.36 9.64
C LEU A 173 4.16 9.42 8.74
N CYS A 174 3.04 10.01 9.16
CA CYS A 174 2.38 11.06 8.37
C CYS A 174 3.28 12.29 8.18
N ARG A 175 4.04 12.68 9.20
CA ARG A 175 4.98 13.80 9.12
C ARG A 175 6.16 13.50 8.22
N PHE A 176 6.72 12.30 8.30
CA PHE A 176 7.74 11.82 7.39
C PHE A 176 7.29 11.94 5.91
N TYR A 177 6.11 11.41 5.58
CA TYR A 177 5.58 11.51 4.21
C TYR A 177 5.25 12.94 3.76
N SER A 178 4.86 13.82 4.68
CA SER A 178 4.56 15.22 4.35
C SER A 178 5.83 16.02 4.08
N LEU A 179 6.88 15.80 4.88
CA LEU A 179 8.19 16.43 4.71
C LEU A 179 8.89 15.99 3.42
N GLU A 180 8.72 14.71 3.04
CA GLU A 180 9.22 14.22 1.75
C GLU A 180 8.45 14.75 0.53
N ALA A 181 7.24 15.28 0.70
CA ALA A 181 6.41 15.80 -0.39
C ALA A 181 6.56 17.31 -0.62
N GLU A 182 6.99 18.08 0.39
CA GLU A 182 7.23 19.53 0.27
C GLU A 182 8.62 19.89 -0.30
N GLY A 183 9.56 18.95 -0.30
CA GLY A 183 10.85 19.10 -0.98
C GLY A 183 10.85 18.39 -2.33
N ASP A 184 11.14 19.09 -3.41
CA ASP A 184 11.19 18.59 -4.81
C ASP A 184 12.30 17.53 -5.07
N LYS A 185 12.82 16.88 -4.03
CA LYS A 185 13.75 15.75 -4.06
C LYS A 185 13.51 14.85 -2.85
N VAL A 186 12.94 13.67 -3.11
CA VAL A 186 12.85 12.55 -2.16
C VAL A 186 14.27 12.07 -1.83
N LEU A 187 14.78 12.42 -0.65
CA LEU A 187 16.07 11.95 -0.12
C LEU A 187 15.82 11.27 1.23
N VAL A 188 15.38 10.02 1.16
CA VAL A 188 15.24 9.12 2.30
C VAL A 188 16.65 8.70 2.80
N PRO A 189 16.94 8.73 4.12
CA PRO A 189 18.16 8.15 4.68
C PRO A 189 18.38 6.71 4.22
N LEU A 190 19.61 6.39 3.80
CA LEU A 190 19.98 5.14 3.13
C LEU A 190 19.58 3.86 3.88
N THR A 191 19.36 3.90 5.19
CA THR A 191 18.86 2.78 6.02
C THR A 191 17.35 2.58 5.91
N VAL A 192 16.56 3.66 5.89
CA VAL A 192 15.10 3.63 5.65
C VAL A 192 14.79 3.33 4.20
N ALA A 193 15.57 3.91 3.28
CA ALA A 193 15.55 3.55 1.88
C ALA A 193 15.91 2.08 1.71
N ARG A 194 16.93 1.54 2.40
CA ARG A 194 17.31 0.11 2.32
C ARG A 194 16.29 -0.85 2.91
N ASN A 195 15.55 -0.50 3.95
CA ASN A 195 14.54 -1.41 4.51
C ASN A 195 13.19 -1.33 3.77
N LEU A 196 12.82 -0.16 3.22
CA LEU A 196 11.72 -0.03 2.25
C LEU A 196 12.09 -0.65 0.89
N THR A 197 13.37 -0.65 0.52
CA THR A 197 13.90 -1.31 -0.68
C THR A 197 14.24 -2.80 -0.48
N LYS A 198 14.23 -3.33 0.75
CA LYS A 198 14.31 -4.78 1.04
C LYS A 198 12.96 -5.49 0.93
N LYS A 199 11.82 -4.82 1.16
CA LYS A 199 10.48 -5.29 0.70
C LYS A 199 10.28 -5.12 -0.81
N ARG A 200 11.14 -4.31 -1.41
CA ARG A 200 11.40 -4.20 -2.85
C ARG A 200 12.44 -5.26 -3.25
N ARG A 201 12.44 -6.43 -2.60
CA ARG A 201 13.02 -7.70 -3.05
C ARG A 201 12.35 -8.88 -2.33
N ARG A 202 11.11 -9.21 -2.70
CA ARG A 202 10.54 -10.58 -2.80
C ARG A 202 9.04 -10.61 -3.04
#